data_AF-A0A2A4VA88-F1
#
_entry.id   AF-A0A2A4VA88-F1
#
_cell.length_a   1.000
_cell.length_b   1.000
_cell.length_c   1.000
_cell.angle_alpha   90.00
_cell.angle_beta   90.00
_cell.angle_gamma   90.00
#
_symmetry.space_group_name_H-M   'P 1'
#
loop_
_entity.id
_entity.type
_entity.pdbx_description
1 polymer ?
#
loop_
_entity_poly.entity_id
_entity_poly.type
_entity_poly.pdbx_seq_one_letter_code
_entity_poly.pdbx_strand_id
1 'polypeptide(L)'
;VDNDERWFRINFFDADGISAQSPTPFTRKLSGMNSLLVYGVKDTRGKNDCIYVFFDKSREFNVQHSLLGLLMPHVDAALRRVEYIESASSEADTVDELNIGGLSDREHEILHWVRSGKTNLEIGMILGISPNTVKNHLKRIFQKLDVTCRAQAVAKYVPMSSNGY
;
A
#
# COMPACT_ATOMS: atom_id res chain seq x y z
N VAL A 1 17.00 -0.51 -25.68
CA VAL A 1 17.72 -1.46 -24.81
C VAL A 1 16.66 -2.07 -23.93
N ASP A 2 16.19 -3.23 -24.36
CA ASP A 2 15.02 -3.92 -23.83
C ASP A 2 15.46 -4.69 -22.59
N ASN A 3 15.63 -3.96 -21.49
CA ASN A 3 16.02 -4.58 -20.23
C ASN A 3 14.75 -4.86 -19.44
N ASP A 4 14.27 -6.08 -19.59
CA ASP A 4 13.42 -6.82 -18.64
C ASP A 4 14.10 -6.96 -17.24
N GLU A 5 15.10 -6.11 -16.96
CA GLU A 5 15.81 -5.99 -15.70
C GLU A 5 14.88 -5.36 -14.69
N ARG A 6 14.37 -6.22 -13.82
CA ARG A 6 13.55 -5.84 -12.67
C ARG A 6 14.37 -5.14 -11.56
N TRP A 7 15.60 -4.70 -11.82
CA TRP A 7 16.46 -4.05 -10.81
C TRP A 7 17.33 -2.92 -11.34
N PHE A 8 17.75 -2.04 -10.42
CA PHE A 8 18.66 -0.93 -10.67
C PHE A 8 19.71 -0.83 -9.56
N ARG A 9 20.97 -0.55 -9.91
CA ARG A 9 22.07 -0.33 -8.95
C ARG A 9 22.46 1.14 -8.93
N ILE A 10 22.57 1.71 -7.74
CA ILE A 10 23.15 3.04 -7.53
C ILE A 10 24.42 2.84 -6.72
N ASN A 11 25.55 3.01 -7.39
CA ASN A 11 26.87 3.04 -6.76
C ASN A 11 27.23 4.47 -6.39
N PHE A 12 28.16 4.64 -5.45
CA PHE A 12 28.60 5.96 -4.98
C PHE A 12 27.44 6.84 -4.49
N PHE A 13 26.45 6.20 -3.87
CA PHE A 13 25.37 6.89 -3.19
C PHE A 13 25.95 7.60 -1.97
N ASP A 14 25.56 8.87 -1.75
CA ASP A 14 25.95 9.62 -0.56
C ASP A 14 24.70 9.92 0.28
N ALA A 15 24.57 9.18 1.38
CA ALA A 15 23.47 9.33 2.32
C ALA A 15 23.67 10.49 3.31
N ASP A 16 24.87 11.06 3.40
CA ASP A 16 25.21 12.04 4.44
C ASP A 16 24.44 13.35 4.23
N GLY A 17 24.19 13.72 2.97
CA GLY A 17 23.33 14.85 2.61
C GLY A 17 21.88 14.70 3.08
N ILE A 18 21.36 13.47 3.19
CA ILE A 18 19.99 13.19 3.64
C ILE A 18 19.87 13.43 5.16
N SER A 19 20.83 12.93 5.94
CA SER A 19 20.86 13.16 7.38
C SER A 19 21.05 14.64 7.73
N ALA A 20 21.78 15.41 6.90
CA ALA A 20 21.98 16.84 7.11
C ALA A 20 20.69 17.66 6.91
N GLN A 21 19.84 17.27 5.95
CA GLN A 21 18.58 17.96 5.65
C GLN A 21 17.44 17.57 6.59
N SER A 22 17.40 16.31 7.05
CA SER A 22 16.38 15.81 7.97
C SER A 22 16.99 14.83 8.99
N PRO A 23 17.52 15.33 10.11
CA PRO A 23 18.22 14.50 11.09
C PRO A 23 17.23 13.71 11.96
N THR A 24 17.20 12.40 11.78
CA THR A 24 16.42 11.45 12.57
C THR A 24 17.32 10.29 12.98
N PRO A 25 16.95 9.47 14.00
CA PRO A 25 17.70 8.25 14.32
C PRO A 25 17.84 7.30 13.13
N PHE A 26 16.85 7.29 12.23
CA PHE A 26 16.89 6.51 10.99
C PHE A 26 17.88 7.09 9.98
N THR A 27 17.80 8.38 9.66
CA THR A 27 18.70 9.00 8.67
C THR A 27 20.16 9.00 9.12
N ARG A 28 20.42 9.05 10.44
CA ARG A 28 21.77 8.86 10.98
C ARG A 28 22.33 7.44 10.78
N LYS A 29 21.46 6.42 10.74
CA LYS A 29 21.88 5.04 10.44
C LYS A 29 22.13 4.82 8.94
N LEU A 30 21.50 5.64 8.09
CA LEU A 30 21.76 5.65 6.65
C LEU A 30 23.12 6.28 6.32
N SER A 31 23.62 7.21 7.13
CA SER A 31 24.97 7.78 6.98
C SER A 31 26.03 6.68 6.90
N GLY A 32 26.85 6.72 5.85
CA GLY A 32 27.86 5.70 5.52
C GLY A 32 27.37 4.51 4.68
N MET A 33 26.09 4.46 4.28
CA MET A 33 25.65 3.59 3.18
C MET A 33 26.06 4.24 1.85
N ASN A 34 26.85 3.51 1.05
CA ASN A 34 27.53 4.05 -0.12
C ASN A 34 27.04 3.45 -1.45
N SER A 35 26.18 2.44 -1.41
CA SER A 35 25.50 1.91 -2.59
C SER A 35 24.15 1.31 -2.23
N LEU A 36 23.28 1.20 -3.24
CA LEU A 36 21.99 0.56 -3.11
C LEU A 36 21.60 -0.24 -4.34
N LEU A 37 20.81 -1.28 -4.12
CA LEU A 37 20.15 -2.07 -5.15
C LEU A 37 18.63 -1.93 -4.98
N VAL A 38 17.95 -1.52 -6.04
CA VAL A 38 16.49 -1.48 -6.12
C VAL A 38 16.02 -2.67 -6.95
N TYR A 39 15.05 -3.44 -6.47
CA TYR A 39 14.40 -4.53 -7.21
C TYR A 39 12.88 -4.32 -7.19
N GLY A 40 12.28 -4.15 -8.36
CA GLY A 40 10.84 -3.92 -8.54
C GLY A 40 10.15 -5.16 -9.10
N VAL A 41 9.08 -5.60 -8.44
CA VAL A 41 8.25 -6.71 -8.91
C VAL A 41 6.85 -6.20 -9.15
N LYS A 42 6.42 -6.23 -10.41
CA LYS A 42 5.03 -5.98 -10.78
C LYS A 42 4.19 -7.22 -10.56
N ASP A 43 3.13 -7.10 -9.78
CA ASP A 43 2.18 -8.20 -9.58
C ASP A 43 1.08 -8.14 -10.62
N THR A 44 1.23 -8.96 -11.66
CA THR A 44 0.25 -9.05 -12.76
C THR A 44 -1.07 -9.69 -12.34
N ARG A 45 -1.16 -10.30 -11.15
CA ARG A 45 -2.33 -11.03 -10.66
C ARG A 45 -3.04 -10.32 -9.49
N GLY A 46 -2.31 -9.57 -8.68
CA GLY A 46 -2.77 -9.01 -7.40
C GLY A 46 -2.85 -7.48 -7.28
N LYS A 47 -2.41 -6.71 -8.29
CA LYS A 47 -2.32 -5.22 -8.29
C LYS A 47 -1.37 -4.59 -7.25
N ASN A 48 -0.63 -5.37 -6.47
CA ASN A 48 0.32 -4.85 -5.49
C ASN A 48 1.74 -4.96 -6.06
N ASP A 49 2.23 -3.86 -6.65
CA ASP A 49 3.62 -3.76 -7.06
C ASP A 49 4.51 -3.63 -5.81
N CYS A 50 5.61 -4.39 -5.77
CA CYS A 50 6.56 -4.38 -4.67
C CYS A 50 7.88 -3.75 -5.11
N ILE A 51 8.47 -2.92 -4.25
CA ILE A 51 9.82 -2.38 -4.41
C ILE A 51 10.65 -2.83 -3.21
N TYR A 52 11.76 -3.49 -3.50
CA TYR A 52 12.74 -3.91 -2.52
C TYR A 52 14.00 -3.04 -2.66
N VAL A 53 14.48 -2.49 -1.55
CA VAL A 53 15.68 -1.63 -1.54
C VAL A 53 16.69 -2.23 -0.57
N PHE A 54 17.88 -2.52 -1.08
CA PHE A 54 19.01 -3.02 -0.30
C PHE A 54 20.06 -1.93 -0.21
N PHE A 55 20.58 -1.69 1.00
CA PHE A 55 21.66 -0.74 1.25
C PHE A 55 22.95 -1.49 1.57
N ASP A 56 24.07 -0.99 1.07
CA ASP A 56 25.40 -1.48 1.39
C ASP A 56 26.34 -0.32 1.75
N LYS A 57 27.26 -0.56 2.68
CA LYS A 57 28.34 0.37 3.06
C LYS A 57 29.47 0.37 2.03
N SER A 58 29.55 -0.64 1.18
CA SER A 58 30.48 -0.66 0.04
C SER A 58 30.10 0.42 -0.97
N ARG A 59 31.10 1.03 -1.63
CA ARG A 59 30.85 2.04 -2.68
C ARG A 59 30.24 1.45 -3.95
N GLU A 60 30.37 0.14 -4.12
CA GLU A 60 29.83 -0.59 -5.26
C GLU A 60 29.06 -1.82 -4.78
N PHE A 61 27.86 -1.98 -5.34
CA PHE A 61 27.04 -3.16 -5.09
C PHE A 61 27.49 -4.31 -6.00
N ASN A 62 28.50 -5.06 -5.55
CA ASN A 62 29.18 -6.06 -6.35
C ASN A 62 28.45 -7.42 -6.32
N VAL A 63 27.33 -7.49 -7.03
CA VAL A 63 26.58 -8.74 -7.25
C VAL A 63 26.41 -8.97 -8.75
N GLN A 64 26.71 -10.19 -9.19
CA GLN A 64 26.55 -10.58 -10.59
C GLN A 64 25.08 -10.62 -10.99
N HIS A 65 24.80 -10.20 -12.22
CA HIS A 65 23.45 -10.16 -12.77
C HIS A 65 22.77 -11.54 -12.79
N SER A 66 23.52 -12.59 -13.11
CA SER A 66 23.05 -13.99 -13.09
C SER A 66 22.59 -14.43 -11.71
N LEU A 67 23.33 -14.05 -10.67
CA LEU A 67 23.00 -14.37 -9.29
C LEU A 67 21.75 -13.61 -8.82
N LEU A 68 21.60 -12.33 -9.20
CA LEU A 68 20.39 -11.56 -8.90
C LEU A 68 19.16 -12.18 -9.57
N GLY A 69 19.26 -12.56 -10.84
CA GLY A 69 18.17 -13.22 -11.56
C GLY A 69 17.75 -14.57 -10.93
N LEU A 70 18.70 -15.29 -10.31
CA LEU A 70 18.41 -16.53 -9.60
C LEU A 70 17.81 -16.28 -8.21
N LEU A 71 18.37 -15.35 -7.43
CA LEU A 71 17.98 -15.12 -6.04
C LEU A 71 16.67 -14.36 -5.91
N MET A 72 16.48 -13.32 -6.74
CA MET A 72 15.39 -12.36 -6.56
C MET A 72 13.98 -12.97 -6.61
N PRO A 73 13.66 -13.94 -7.50
CA PRO A 73 12.38 -14.63 -7.46
C PRO A 73 12.12 -15.36 -6.14
N HIS A 74 13.17 -15.94 -5.54
CA HIS A 74 13.03 -16.61 -4.24
C HIS A 74 12.86 -15.62 -3.10
N VAL A 75 13.54 -14.47 -3.16
CA VAL A 75 13.38 -13.38 -2.20
C VAL A 75 11.96 -12.81 -2.25
N ASP A 76 11.44 -12.47 -3.44
CA ASP A 76 10.06 -12.00 -3.62
C ASP A 76 9.05 -13.04 -3.11
N ALA A 77 9.23 -14.31 -3.49
CA ALA A 77 8.31 -15.36 -3.09
C ALA A 77 8.40 -15.70 -1.59
N ALA A 78 9.55 -15.50 -0.93
CA ALA A 78 9.69 -15.62 0.51
C ALA A 78 9.04 -14.45 1.23
N LEU A 79 9.28 -13.21 0.78
CA LEU A 79 8.72 -12.00 1.38
C LEU A 79 7.19 -11.92 1.23
N ARG A 80 6.63 -12.43 0.13
CA ARG A 80 5.17 -12.56 -0.04
C ARG A 80 4.53 -13.65 0.82
N ARG A 81 5.32 -14.60 1.32
CA ARG A 81 4.86 -15.68 2.21
C ARG A 81 4.94 -15.31 3.68
N VAL A 82 5.76 -14.34 4.03
CA VAL A 82 5.65 -13.67 5.32
C VAL A 82 4.29 -12.98 5.27
N GLU A 83 3.30 -13.52 6.00
CA GLU A 83 2.06 -12.80 6.26
C GLU A 83 2.45 -11.39 6.67
N TYR A 84 1.78 -10.40 6.06
CA TYR A 84 1.94 -9.00 6.42
C TYR A 84 2.10 -8.93 7.93
N ILE A 85 3.29 -8.53 8.40
CA ILE A 85 3.43 -8.16 9.79
C ILE A 85 2.48 -6.97 9.88
N GLU A 86 1.26 -7.21 10.39
CA GLU A 86 0.57 -6.18 11.15
C GLU A 86 1.63 -5.75 12.13
N SER A 87 2.27 -4.62 11.83
CA SER A 87 3.12 -3.93 12.78
C SER A 87 2.23 -3.79 13.99
N ALA A 88 2.49 -4.64 15.00
CA ALA A 88 1.82 -4.61 16.27
C ALA A 88 1.76 -3.14 16.65
N SER A 89 0.53 -2.65 16.71
CA SER A 89 0.15 -1.27 16.99
C SER A 89 1.14 -0.63 17.95
N SER A 90 2.09 0.12 17.41
CA SER A 90 2.81 1.11 18.20
C SER A 90 1.87 2.29 18.25
N GLU A 91 1.03 2.27 19.28
CA GLU A 91 0.28 3.43 19.73
C GLU A 91 1.24 4.62 19.88
N ALA A 92 0.82 5.77 19.36
CA ALA A 92 1.53 7.04 19.24
C ALA A 92 2.23 7.27 17.89
N ASP A 93 1.78 8.35 17.24
CA ASP A 93 2.39 9.06 16.13
C ASP A 93 2.06 8.53 14.72
N THR A 94 0.82 8.78 14.27
CA THR A 94 0.53 9.90 13.35
C THR A 94 -0.95 9.90 12.94
N VAL A 95 -1.67 10.89 13.45
CA VAL A 95 -2.90 11.41 12.84
C VAL A 95 -2.52 12.01 11.48
N ASP A 96 -2.71 11.30 10.36
CA ASP A 96 -3.28 11.88 9.12
C ASP A 96 -3.40 10.95 7.88
N GLU A 97 -2.87 9.72 7.85
CA GLU A 97 -2.68 9.05 6.53
C GLU A 97 -3.48 7.77 6.21
N LEU A 98 -4.61 7.51 6.88
CA LEU A 98 -5.55 6.45 6.47
C LEU A 98 -7.01 6.92 6.34
N ASN A 99 -7.22 8.12 5.83
CA ASN A 99 -8.52 8.46 5.26
C ASN A 99 -8.60 7.84 3.85
N ILE A 100 -8.94 6.55 3.79
CA ILE A 100 -9.11 5.80 2.54
C ILE A 100 -10.18 6.51 1.70
N GLY A 101 -9.73 7.33 0.74
CA GLY A 101 -10.53 7.82 -0.39
C GLY A 101 -11.55 8.93 -0.13
N GLY A 102 -11.53 9.62 1.01
CA GLY A 102 -12.40 10.79 1.25
C GLY A 102 -13.91 10.50 1.11
N LEU A 103 -14.34 9.33 1.55
CA LEU A 103 -15.77 8.99 1.65
C LEU A 103 -16.43 9.85 2.73
N SER A 104 -17.65 10.33 2.48
CA SER A 104 -18.43 10.99 3.53
C SER A 104 -18.96 9.98 4.55
N ASP A 105 -19.40 10.43 5.73
CA ASP A 105 -20.03 9.56 6.75
C ASP A 105 -21.20 8.76 6.16
N ARG A 106 -22.00 9.43 5.33
CA ARG A 106 -23.12 8.78 4.64
C ARG A 106 -22.68 7.71 3.64
N GLU A 107 -21.54 7.91 2.98
CA GLU A 107 -20.98 6.92 2.07
C GLU A 107 -20.40 5.72 2.85
N HIS A 108 -19.83 5.96 4.03
CA HIS A 108 -19.42 4.89 4.95
C HIS A 108 -20.60 4.06 5.43
N GLU A 109 -21.71 4.68 5.86
CA GLU A 109 -22.93 3.96 6.26
C GLU A 109 -23.47 3.07 5.13
N ILE A 110 -23.53 3.61 3.90
CA ILE A 110 -23.99 2.85 2.74
C ILE A 110 -23.07 1.66 2.48
N LEU A 111 -21.75 1.87 2.52
CA LEU A 111 -20.76 0.83 2.24
C LEU A 111 -20.72 -0.25 3.34
N HIS A 112 -21.00 0.13 4.59
CA HIS A 112 -21.21 -0.79 5.70
C HIS A 112 -22.35 -1.77 5.39
N TRP A 113 -23.53 -1.28 5.02
CA TRP A 113 -24.65 -2.16 4.66
C TRP A 113 -24.41 -2.98 3.39
N VAL A 114 -23.63 -2.43 2.46
CA VAL A 114 -23.21 -3.13 1.25
C VAL A 114 -22.36 -4.35 1.59
N ARG A 115 -21.39 -4.18 2.50
CA ARG A 115 -20.54 -5.25 3.05
C ARG A 115 -21.36 -6.30 3.79
N SER A 116 -22.40 -5.88 4.50
CA SER A 116 -23.37 -6.77 5.16
C SER A 116 -24.33 -7.47 4.19
N GLY A 117 -24.13 -7.33 2.87
CA GLY A 117 -24.89 -8.05 1.84
C GLY A 117 -26.24 -7.43 1.47
N LYS A 118 -26.57 -6.23 1.96
CA LYS A 118 -27.89 -5.61 1.76
C LYS A 118 -28.09 -5.07 0.34
N THR A 119 -29.23 -5.35 -0.26
CA THR A 119 -29.64 -4.80 -1.56
C THR A 119 -29.88 -3.28 -1.47
N ASN A 120 -29.84 -2.58 -2.60
CA ASN A 120 -30.12 -1.12 -2.61
C ASN A 120 -31.52 -0.78 -2.08
N LEU A 121 -32.47 -1.70 -2.23
CA LEU A 121 -33.81 -1.59 -1.66
C LEU A 121 -33.75 -1.62 -0.12
N GLU A 122 -33.10 -2.63 0.44
CA GLU A 122 -32.92 -2.77 1.89
C GLU A 122 -32.14 -1.61 2.48
N ILE A 123 -31.05 -1.18 1.83
CA ILE A 123 -30.27 -0.02 2.27
C ILE A 123 -31.14 1.25 2.27
N GLY A 124 -31.95 1.43 1.23
CA GLY A 124 -32.88 2.56 1.16
C GLY A 124 -33.88 2.57 2.31
N MET A 125 -34.43 1.40 2.63
CA MET A 125 -35.34 1.23 3.79
C MET A 125 -34.63 1.51 5.12
N ILE A 126 -33.42 0.98 5.32
CA ILE A 126 -32.65 1.17 6.56
C ILE A 126 -32.27 2.64 6.76
N LEU A 127 -31.86 3.32 5.70
CA LEU A 127 -31.30 4.67 5.76
C LEU A 127 -32.33 5.77 5.46
N GLY A 128 -33.60 5.43 5.22
CA GLY A 128 -34.68 6.38 4.94
C GLY A 128 -34.54 7.13 3.61
N ILE A 129 -33.92 6.52 2.59
CA ILE A 129 -33.71 7.14 1.27
C ILE A 129 -34.17 6.23 0.12
N SER A 130 -34.41 6.80 -1.06
CA SER A 130 -34.84 5.98 -2.21
C SER A 130 -33.74 5.00 -2.67
N PRO A 131 -34.09 3.82 -3.22
CA PRO A 131 -33.10 2.90 -3.79
C PRO A 131 -32.27 3.53 -4.92
N ASN A 132 -32.84 4.51 -5.63
CA ASN A 132 -32.14 5.27 -6.66
C ASN A 132 -31.09 6.23 -6.06
N THR A 133 -31.39 6.82 -4.90
CA THR A 133 -30.43 7.62 -4.13
C THR A 133 -29.25 6.76 -3.69
N VAL A 134 -29.51 5.54 -3.19
CA VAL A 134 -28.46 4.57 -2.84
C VAL A 134 -27.58 4.25 -4.06
N LYS A 135 -28.18 4.02 -5.23
CA LYS A 135 -27.44 3.78 -6.49
C LYS A 135 -26.53 4.96 -6.85
N ASN A 136 -26.98 6.20 -6.66
CA ASN A 136 -26.17 7.39 -6.93
C ASN A 136 -24.99 7.51 -5.95
N HIS A 137 -25.20 7.22 -4.66
CA HIS A 137 -24.11 7.16 -3.69
C HIS A 137 -23.10 6.08 -4.06
N LEU A 138 -23.54 4.87 -4.42
CA LEU A 138 -22.63 3.80 -4.85
C LEU A 138 -21.79 4.18 -6.07
N LYS A 139 -22.35 4.93 -7.03
CA LYS A 139 -21.57 5.45 -8.16
C LYS A 139 -20.43 6.36 -7.71
N ARG A 140 -20.68 7.26 -6.76
CA ARG A 140 -19.67 8.16 -6.20
C ARG A 140 -18.64 7.40 -5.38
N ILE A 141 -19.08 6.44 -4.57
CA ILE A 141 -18.20 5.55 -3.80
C ILE A 141 -17.27 4.78 -4.74
N PHE A 142 -17.78 4.23 -5.83
CA PHE A 142 -16.96 3.48 -6.78
C PHE A 142 -15.90 4.35 -7.45
N GLN A 143 -16.24 5.60 -7.76
CA GLN A 143 -15.29 6.58 -8.29
C GLN A 143 -14.21 6.94 -7.24
N LYS A 144 -14.62 7.22 -6.01
CA LYS A 144 -13.71 7.58 -4.91
C LYS A 144 -12.76 6.45 -4.51
N LEU A 145 -13.22 5.22 -4.57
CA LEU A 145 -12.43 4.03 -4.24
C LEU A 145 -11.67 3.46 -5.44
N ASP A 146 -11.82 4.02 -6.64
CA ASP A 146 -11.29 3.49 -7.89
C ASP A 146 -11.59 1.99 -8.06
N VAL A 147 -12.89 1.66 -8.09
CA VAL A 147 -13.41 0.30 -8.27
C VAL A 147 -14.54 0.28 -9.28
N THR A 148 -14.74 -0.87 -9.92
CA THR A 148 -15.74 -1.01 -11.00
C THR A 148 -16.93 -1.87 -10.58
N CYS A 149 -16.82 -2.61 -9.47
CA CYS A 149 -17.91 -3.47 -9.00
C CYS A 149 -18.09 -3.48 -7.49
N ARG A 150 -19.29 -3.87 -7.08
CA ARG A 150 -19.73 -3.93 -5.68
C ARG A 150 -18.81 -4.80 -4.80
N ALA A 151 -18.36 -5.95 -5.32
CA ALA A 151 -17.48 -6.85 -4.57
C ALA A 151 -16.11 -6.21 -4.31
N GLN A 152 -15.55 -5.50 -5.30
CA GLN A 152 -14.30 -4.74 -5.13
C GLN A 152 -14.46 -3.61 -4.10
N ALA A 153 -15.60 -2.92 -4.10
CA ALA A 153 -15.88 -1.88 -3.11
C ALA A 153 -15.90 -2.44 -1.67
N VAL A 154 -16.47 -3.63 -1.47
CA VAL A 154 -16.45 -4.33 -0.17
C VAL A 154 -15.03 -4.74 0.21
N ALA A 155 -14.26 -5.28 -0.74
CA ALA A 155 -12.89 -5.70 -0.49
C ALA A 155 -11.95 -4.55 -0.11
N LYS A 156 -12.15 -3.35 -0.68
CA LYS A 156 -11.38 -2.14 -0.32
C LYS A 156 -11.89 -1.42 0.94
N TYR A 157 -13.05 -1.78 1.47
CA TYR A 157 -13.66 -1.07 2.58
C TYR A 157 -13.09 -1.51 3.93
N VAL A 158 -12.31 -0.62 4.56
CA VAL A 158 -11.94 -0.74 5.97
C VAL A 158 -12.98 0.02 6.80
N PRO A 159 -13.68 -0.65 7.74
CA PRO A 159 -14.67 0.02 8.56
C PRO A 159 -13.95 0.97 9.52
N MET A 160 -14.46 2.19 9.69
CA MET A 160 -14.03 3.04 10.80
C MET A 160 -14.30 2.26 12.09
N SER A 161 -13.24 1.89 12.78
CA SER A 161 -13.30 1.27 14.11
C SER A 161 -14.08 2.21 15.02
N SER A 162 -15.29 1.80 15.37
CA SER A 162 -16.17 2.50 16.28
C SER A 162 -15.48 2.48 17.64
N ASN A 163 -14.92 3.60 18.06
CA ASN A 163 -14.41 3.76 19.41
C ASN A 163 -15.61 3.60 20.36
N GLY A 164 -15.62 2.51 21.11
CA GLY A 164 -16.74 2.12 21.96
C GLY A 164 -17.02 3.16 23.04
N TYR A 165 -18.31 3.39 23.26
CA TYR A 165 -18.86 3.87 24.53
C TYR A 165 -19.45 2.67 25.28
#